data_AF-E0W9S5-F1
#
_entry.id   AF-E0W9S5-F1
#
_cell.length_a   1.000
_cell.length_b   1.000
_cell.length_c   1.000
_cell.angle_alpha   90.00
_cell.angle_beta   90.00
_cell.angle_gamma   90.00
#
_symmetry.space_group_name_H-M   'P 1'
#
loop_
_entity.id
_entity.type
_entity.pdbx_description
1 polymer ?
#
loop_
_entity_poly.entity_id
_entity_poly.type
_entity_poly.pdbx_seq_one_letter_code
_entity_poly.pdbx_strand_id
1 'polypeptide(L)'
;EIAKRCNVTVRLGEYFLPQFPTGDMSTEDYLVKRAKEGLEERLAFLFPDEEERLKRRPEYDERLETELQVINQMGFPGYFLIVMEFIQWSKDNGVPVGPGRGSGAGSLVAYALKITDLDPLEFDLLFERFLNPERVSMPDFD
;
A
#
# COMPACT_ATOMS: atom_id res chain seq x y z
N GLU A 1 18.50 21.14 41.75
CA GLU A 1 17.35 22.06 41.59
C GLU A 1 16.96 22.35 40.13
N ILE A 2 17.89 22.67 39.22
CA ILE A 2 17.55 22.95 37.79
C ILE A 2 16.86 21.77 37.09
N ALA A 3 17.40 20.54 37.20
CA ALA A 3 16.81 19.35 36.57
C ALA A 3 15.36 19.06 37.01
N LYS A 4 15.02 19.34 38.28
CA LYS A 4 13.64 19.17 38.80
C LYS A 4 12.64 20.13 38.18
N ARG A 5 13.12 21.27 37.65
CA ARG A 5 12.31 22.32 37.00
C ARG A 5 12.20 22.12 35.49
N CYS A 6 12.97 21.21 34.91
CA CYS A 6 12.97 20.91 33.48
C CYS A 6 12.10 19.69 33.20
N ASN A 7 10.78 19.83 33.36
CA ASN A 7 9.82 18.81 32.97
C ASN A 7 9.20 19.21 31.62
N VAL A 8 9.70 18.61 30.54
CA VAL A 8 9.12 18.75 29.19
C VAL A 8 8.49 17.41 28.83
N THR A 9 7.18 17.42 28.59
CA THR A 9 6.46 16.24 28.11
C THR A 9 6.47 16.24 26.59
N VAL A 10 7.03 15.20 25.99
CA VAL A 10 6.97 14.96 24.54
C VAL A 10 5.86 13.95 24.29
N ARG A 11 5.01 14.22 23.30
CA ARG A 11 3.98 13.28 22.85
C ARG A 11 4.67 12.13 22.11
N LEU A 12 4.55 10.91 22.62
CA LEU A 12 5.14 9.70 22.05
C LEU A 12 4.02 8.74 21.65
N GLY A 13 4.25 7.93 20.60
CA GLY A 13 3.32 6.89 20.18
C GLY A 13 2.17 7.34 19.29
N GLU A 14 2.24 8.55 18.74
CA GLU A 14 1.27 9.03 17.76
C GLU A 14 1.90 9.31 16.40
N TYR A 15 1.19 8.91 15.35
CA TYR A 15 1.59 9.11 13.97
C TYR A 15 0.89 10.35 13.41
N PHE A 16 1.68 11.24 12.80
CA PHE A 16 1.19 12.42 12.11
C PHE A 16 1.42 12.23 10.62
N LEU A 17 0.42 11.66 9.93
CA LEU A 17 0.48 11.47 8.48
C LEU A 17 -0.07 12.71 7.76
N PRO A 18 0.57 13.15 6.66
CA PRO A 18 -0.02 14.17 5.78
C PRO A 18 -1.38 13.72 5.24
N GLN A 19 -2.29 14.68 5.02
CA GLN A 19 -3.53 14.39 4.31
C GLN A 19 -3.27 14.32 2.81
N PHE A 20 -3.61 13.18 2.20
CA PHE A 20 -3.55 13.02 0.76
C PHE A 20 -4.78 13.69 0.10
N PRO A 21 -4.61 14.47 -0.98
CA PRO A 21 -5.72 15.17 -1.61
C PRO A 21 -6.62 14.20 -2.40
N THR A 22 -7.76 13.81 -1.82
CA THR A 22 -8.73 12.87 -2.43
C THR A 22 -9.96 13.53 -3.04
N GLY A 23 -10.04 14.87 -3.01
CA GLY A 23 -11.22 15.61 -3.43
C GLY A 23 -12.40 15.35 -2.47
N ASP A 24 -13.55 14.96 -3.01
CA ASP A 24 -14.77 14.70 -2.23
C ASP A 24 -14.84 13.28 -1.65
N MET A 25 -13.90 12.40 -2.00
CA MET A 25 -13.87 11.01 -1.50
C MET A 25 -13.12 10.91 -0.16
N SER A 26 -13.49 9.92 0.66
CA SER A 26 -12.67 9.51 1.80
C SER A 26 -11.32 8.96 1.35
N THR A 27 -10.33 8.95 2.23
CA THR A 27 -8.99 8.43 1.91
C THR A 27 -9.03 6.93 1.65
N GLU A 28 -9.87 6.23 2.42
CA GLU A 28 -10.16 4.82 2.36
C GLU A 28 -10.80 4.43 1.02
N ASP A 29 -11.87 5.12 0.62
CA ASP A 29 -12.57 4.84 -0.64
C ASP A 29 -11.71 5.19 -1.85
N TYR A 30 -10.89 6.23 -1.73
CA TYR A 30 -9.97 6.61 -2.79
C TYR A 30 -8.88 5.55 -2.98
N LEU A 31 -8.33 5.01 -1.89
CA LEU A 31 -7.39 3.88 -1.94
C LEU A 31 -8.04 2.68 -2.65
N VAL A 32 -9.24 2.29 -2.24
CA VAL A 32 -9.97 1.16 -2.83
C VAL A 32 -10.15 1.35 -4.34
N LYS A 33 -10.58 2.55 -4.75
CA LYS A 33 -10.74 2.90 -6.16
C LYS A 33 -9.43 2.73 -6.94
N ARG A 34 -8.34 3.36 -6.47
CA ARG A 34 -7.04 3.33 -7.14
C ARG A 34 -6.45 1.92 -7.21
N ALA A 35 -6.59 1.14 -6.14
CA ALA A 35 -6.10 -0.23 -6.10
C ALA A 35 -6.86 -1.14 -7.07
N LYS A 36 -8.19 -0.98 -7.20
CA LYS A 36 -9.00 -1.72 -8.18
C LYS A 36 -8.64 -1.35 -9.61
N GLU A 37 -8.52 -0.05 -9.91
CA GLU A 37 -8.07 0.43 -11.23
C GLU A 37 -6.69 -0.13 -11.58
N GLY A 38 -5.74 -0.07 -10.64
CA GLY A 38 -4.40 -0.61 -10.82
C GLY A 38 -4.35 -2.13 -11.01
N LEU A 39 -5.20 -2.88 -10.29
CA LEU A 39 -5.28 -4.33 -10.44
C LEU A 39 -5.78 -4.73 -11.84
N GLU A 40 -6.77 -4.02 -12.41
CA GLU A 40 -7.23 -4.26 -13.78
C GLU A 40 -6.08 -4.11 -14.79
N GLU A 41 -5.26 -3.06 -14.65
CA GLU A 41 -4.08 -2.86 -15.50
C GLU A 41 -3.05 -3.99 -15.34
N ARG A 42 -2.77 -4.41 -14.11
CA ARG A 42 -1.83 -5.51 -13.81
C ARG A 42 -2.32 -6.84 -14.37
N LEU A 43 -3.60 -7.19 -14.18
CA LEU A 43 -4.17 -8.44 -14.69
C LEU A 43 -4.22 -8.47 -16.22
N ALA A 44 -4.50 -7.34 -16.87
CA ALA A 44 -4.44 -7.24 -18.32
C ALA A 44 -3.02 -7.44 -18.87
N PHE A 45 -2.00 -6.98 -18.13
CA PHE A 45 -0.61 -7.18 -18.47
C PHE A 45 -0.13 -8.63 -18.23
N LEU A 46 -0.44 -9.21 -17.07
CA LEU A 46 -0.02 -10.56 -16.69
C LEU A 46 -0.72 -11.65 -17.53
N PHE A 47 -2.02 -11.46 -17.78
CA PHE A 47 -2.86 -12.42 -18.50
C PHE A 47 -3.51 -11.74 -19.71
N PRO A 48 -2.80 -11.58 -20.85
CA PRO A 48 -3.37 -10.98 -22.05
C PRO A 48 -4.59 -11.72 -22.60
N ASP A 49 -4.66 -13.04 -22.38
CA ASP A 49 -5.81 -13.87 -22.72
C ASP A 49 -6.96 -13.67 -21.72
N GLU A 50 -8.17 -13.41 -22.22
CA GLU A 50 -9.33 -13.09 -21.39
C GLU A 50 -9.85 -14.30 -20.61
N GLU A 51 -9.82 -15.50 -21.20
CA GLU A 51 -10.29 -16.71 -20.50
C GLU A 51 -9.35 -17.09 -19.35
N GLU A 52 -8.04 -16.97 -19.55
CA GLU A 52 -7.05 -17.18 -18.49
C GLU A 52 -7.21 -16.12 -17.39
N ARG A 53 -7.36 -14.84 -17.77
CA ARG A 53 -7.57 -13.75 -16.82
C ARG A 53 -8.80 -13.98 -15.96
N LEU A 54 -9.92 -14.40 -16.54
CA LEU A 54 -11.16 -14.71 -15.81
C LEU A 54 -10.98 -15.89 -14.83
N LYS A 55 -10.14 -16.87 -15.16
CA LYS A 55 -9.84 -18.00 -14.26
C LYS A 55 -8.96 -17.58 -13.08
N ARG A 56 -8.01 -16.67 -13.29
CA ARG A 56 -7.06 -16.20 -12.25
C ARG A 56 -7.64 -15.11 -11.36
N ARG A 57 -8.47 -14.24 -11.93
CA ARG A 57 -9.03 -13.05 -11.26
C ARG A 57 -9.60 -13.28 -9.86
N PRO A 58 -10.37 -14.34 -9.57
CA PRO A 58 -10.98 -14.51 -8.24
C PRO A 58 -9.97 -14.50 -7.09
N GLU A 59 -8.78 -15.08 -7.28
CA GLU A 59 -7.73 -15.13 -6.27
C GLU A 59 -7.16 -13.73 -5.97
N TYR A 60 -6.98 -12.91 -7.00
CA TYR A 60 -6.50 -11.54 -6.87
C TYR A 60 -7.55 -10.63 -6.24
N ASP A 61 -8.82 -10.76 -6.64
CA ASP A 61 -9.91 -9.99 -6.09
C ASP A 61 -10.10 -10.27 -4.58
N GLU A 62 -10.02 -11.55 -4.17
CA GLU A 62 -10.10 -11.96 -2.76
C GLU A 62 -8.92 -11.42 -1.93
N ARG A 63 -7.69 -11.54 -2.45
CA ARG A 63 -6.50 -11.00 -1.78
C ARG A 63 -6.55 -9.48 -1.67
N LEU A 64 -6.93 -8.78 -2.75
CA LEU A 64 -7.00 -7.32 -2.78
C LEU A 64 -8.00 -6.80 -1.75
N GLU A 65 -9.20 -7.40 -1.69
CA GLU A 65 -10.24 -7.02 -0.74
C GLU A 65 -9.77 -7.21 0.71
N THR A 66 -9.15 -8.35 1.01
CA THR A 66 -8.60 -8.63 2.35
C THR A 66 -7.54 -7.59 2.75
N GLU A 67 -6.58 -7.32 1.88
CA GLU A 67 -5.53 -6.34 2.16
C GLU A 67 -6.09 -4.91 2.34
N LEU A 68 -7.01 -4.48 1.48
CA LEU A 68 -7.64 -3.17 1.56
C LEU A 68 -8.40 -3.00 2.87
N GLN A 69 -9.13 -4.02 3.31
CA GLN A 69 -9.83 -4.01 4.60
C GLN A 69 -8.86 -3.81 5.75
N VAL A 70 -7.75 -4.56 5.79
CA VAL A 70 -6.74 -4.44 6.84
C VAL A 70 -6.07 -3.05 6.82
N ILE A 71 -5.67 -2.56 5.65
CA ILE A 71 -5.02 -1.24 5.51
C ILE A 71 -5.93 -0.11 6.00
N ASN A 72 -7.21 -0.14 5.61
CA ASN A 72 -8.20 0.84 6.04
C ASN A 72 -8.48 0.73 7.55
N GLN A 73 -8.64 -0.50 8.08
CA GLN A 73 -8.87 -0.73 9.51
C GLN A 73 -7.71 -0.23 10.37
N MET A 74 -6.48 -0.36 9.88
CA MET A 74 -5.28 0.07 10.60
C MET A 74 -4.96 1.57 10.42
N GLY A 75 -5.73 2.29 9.60
CA GLY A 75 -5.57 3.73 9.42
C GLY A 75 -4.37 4.13 8.57
N PHE A 76 -3.92 3.26 7.67
CA PHE A 76 -2.80 3.54 6.76
C PHE A 76 -3.13 3.84 5.29
N PRO A 77 -4.37 4.15 4.85
CA PRO A 77 -4.64 4.36 3.42
C PRO A 77 -3.91 5.58 2.86
N GLY A 78 -3.83 6.67 3.63
CA GLY A 78 -3.11 7.87 3.22
C GLY A 78 -1.62 7.63 3.01
N TYR A 79 -1.01 6.74 3.81
CA TYR A 79 0.39 6.38 3.66
C TYR A 79 0.66 5.69 2.31
N PHE A 80 -0.17 4.71 1.93
CA PHE A 80 -0.06 4.05 0.62
C PHE A 80 -0.25 5.02 -0.54
N LEU A 81 -1.21 5.95 -0.43
CA LEU A 81 -1.47 6.93 -1.49
C LEU A 81 -0.31 7.91 -1.68
N ILE A 82 0.30 8.37 -0.58
CA ILE A 82 1.50 9.22 -0.63
C ILE A 82 2.65 8.47 -1.33
N VAL A 83 2.89 7.22 -0.95
CA VAL A 83 3.95 6.38 -1.54
C VAL A 83 3.70 6.12 -3.02
N MET A 84 2.47 5.80 -3.40
CA MET A 84 2.04 5.66 -4.79
C MET A 84 2.33 6.94 -5.61
N GLU A 85 2.06 8.12 -5.07
CA GLU A 85 2.20 9.38 -5.80
C GLU A 85 3.67 9.68 -6.14
N PHE A 86 4.58 9.69 -5.16
CA PHE A 86 5.98 10.01 -5.45
C PHE A 86 6.69 8.88 -6.22
N ILE A 87 6.33 7.62 -5.91
CA ILE A 87 6.14 6.51 -6.83
C ILE A 87 6.12 6.82 -8.33
N GLN A 88 4.87 7.05 -8.74
CA GLN A 88 4.45 7.28 -10.10
C GLN A 88 5.11 8.54 -10.67
N TRP A 89 5.20 9.62 -9.88
CA TRP A 89 5.86 10.84 -10.32
C TRP A 89 7.32 10.58 -10.74
N SER A 90 8.06 9.78 -9.97
CA SER A 90 9.45 9.43 -10.29
C SER A 90 9.52 8.69 -11.63
N LYS A 91 8.67 7.68 -11.82
CA LYS A 91 8.55 6.90 -13.07
C LYS A 91 8.22 7.81 -14.26
N ASP A 92 7.26 8.72 -14.11
CA ASP A 92 6.81 9.65 -15.15
C ASP A 92 7.86 10.70 -15.54
N ASN A 93 8.79 11.01 -14.63
CA ASN A 93 9.87 11.97 -14.84
C ASN A 93 11.22 11.31 -15.18
N GLY A 94 11.21 10.03 -15.55
CA GLY A 94 12.41 9.31 -15.97
C GLY A 94 13.41 9.03 -14.86
N VAL A 95 12.98 9.12 -13.59
CA VAL A 95 13.78 8.70 -12.43
C VAL A 95 13.59 7.20 -12.23
N PRO A 96 14.65 6.38 -12.35
CA PRO A 96 14.52 4.94 -12.18
C PRO A 96 14.08 4.57 -10.77
N VAL A 97 13.09 3.69 -10.66
CA VAL A 97 12.62 3.11 -9.40
C VAL A 97 12.83 1.61 -9.47
N GLY A 98 13.38 1.02 -8.40
CA GLY A 98 13.57 -0.44 -8.31
C GLY A 98 12.23 -1.18 -8.18
N PRO A 99 12.23 -2.52 -8.31
CA PRO A 99 11.01 -3.32 -8.26
C PRO A 99 10.34 -3.43 -6.87
N GLY A 100 10.92 -2.79 -5.85
CA GLY A 100 10.55 -2.89 -4.44
C GLY A 100 11.59 -3.66 -3.61
N ARG A 101 11.67 -3.36 -2.32
CA ARG A 101 12.50 -4.07 -1.34
C ARG A 101 11.75 -4.28 -0.03
N GLY A 102 12.31 -5.15 0.83
CA GLY A 102 11.73 -5.43 2.14
C GLY A 102 10.40 -6.17 2.05
N SER A 103 9.58 -6.03 3.09
CA SER A 103 8.30 -6.73 3.20
C SER A 103 7.19 -6.13 2.33
N GLY A 104 7.32 -4.87 1.89
CA GLY A 104 6.32 -4.20 1.04
C GLY A 104 6.00 -4.94 -0.27
N ALA A 105 6.92 -5.75 -0.78
CA ALA A 105 6.72 -6.61 -1.96
C ALA A 105 5.64 -7.69 -1.76
N GLY A 106 5.27 -8.02 -0.52
CA GLY A 106 4.21 -8.99 -0.21
C GLY A 106 2.78 -8.47 -0.29
N SER A 107 2.59 -7.18 -0.57
CA SER A 107 1.26 -6.57 -0.68
C SER A 107 0.79 -6.49 -2.13
N LEU A 108 -0.35 -7.11 -2.41
CA LEU A 108 -1.04 -6.97 -3.68
C LEU A 108 -1.54 -5.54 -3.90
N VAL A 109 -1.94 -4.84 -2.82
CA VAL A 109 -2.29 -3.41 -2.92
C VAL A 109 -1.09 -2.59 -3.35
N ALA A 110 0.10 -2.83 -2.81
CA ALA A 110 1.32 -2.15 -3.24
C ALA A 110 1.66 -2.43 -4.71
N TYR A 111 1.51 -3.68 -5.15
CA TYR A 111 1.71 -4.07 -6.54
C TYR A 111 0.71 -3.39 -7.50
N ALA A 112 -0.57 -3.38 -7.13
CA ALA A 112 -1.65 -2.74 -7.89
C ALA A 112 -1.43 -1.22 -8.02
N LEU A 113 -0.98 -0.56 -6.95
CA LEU A 113 -0.64 0.86 -6.94
C LEU A 113 0.74 1.18 -7.58
N LYS A 114 1.42 0.18 -8.17
CA LYS A 114 2.73 0.34 -8.82
C LYS A 114 3.85 0.82 -7.89
N ILE A 115 3.66 0.66 -6.57
CA ILE A 115 4.69 0.89 -5.54
C ILE A 115 5.77 -0.19 -5.67
N THR A 116 5.34 -1.44 -5.89
CA THR A 116 6.20 -2.58 -6.20
C THR A 116 5.89 -3.10 -7.59
N ASP A 117 6.84 -3.82 -8.19
CA ASP A 117 6.73 -4.39 -9.54
C ASP A 117 6.84 -5.92 -9.54
N LEU A 118 6.68 -6.55 -8.37
CA LEU A 118 6.64 -8.00 -8.17
C LEU A 118 5.22 -8.44 -7.83
N ASP A 119 4.73 -9.47 -8.53
CA ASP A 119 3.44 -10.10 -8.25
C ASP A 119 3.54 -10.97 -6.98
N PRO A 120 2.84 -10.61 -5.88
CA PRO A 120 2.96 -11.36 -4.64
C PRO A 120 2.28 -12.73 -4.71
N LEU A 121 1.29 -12.95 -5.59
CA LEU A 121 0.63 -14.25 -5.70
C LEU A 121 1.50 -15.24 -6.50
N GLU A 122 2.16 -14.77 -7.56
CA GLU A 122 3.07 -15.60 -8.35
C GLU A 122 4.22 -16.17 -7.52
N PHE A 123 4.74 -15.39 -6.57
CA PHE A 123 5.89 -15.75 -5.75
C PHE A 123 5.54 -16.16 -4.31
N ASP A 124 4.26 -16.43 -4.01
CA ASP A 124 3.78 -16.82 -2.68
C ASP A 124 4.23 -15.88 -1.55
N LEU A 125 4.25 -14.57 -1.83
CA LEU A 125 4.65 -13.54 -0.86
C LEU A 125 3.49 -13.22 0.09
N LEU A 126 3.82 -13.18 1.38
CA LEU A 126 2.84 -13.05 2.47
C LEU A 126 2.64 -11.58 2.85
N PHE A 127 1.38 -11.13 2.80
CA PHE A 127 0.99 -9.77 3.20
C PHE A 127 1.20 -9.55 4.70
N GLU A 128 0.97 -10.57 5.53
CA GLU A 128 1.06 -10.50 6.99
C GLU A 128 2.48 -10.25 7.49
N ARG A 129 3.50 -10.53 6.65
CA ARG A 129 4.89 -10.15 6.92
C ARG A 129 5.13 -8.65 6.77
N PHE A 130 4.33 -8.00 5.96
CA PHE A 130 4.35 -6.55 5.78
C PHE A 130 3.50 -5.85 6.83
N LEU A 131 2.25 -6.30 6.97
CA LEU A 131 1.25 -5.62 7.77
C LEU A 131 0.42 -6.67 8.52
N ASN A 132 0.62 -6.75 9.83
CA ASN A 132 -0.01 -7.75 10.68
C ASN A 132 -1.20 -7.14 11.43
N PRO A 133 -2.45 -7.63 11.20
CA PRO A 133 -3.64 -7.13 11.89
C PRO A 133 -3.58 -7.22 13.42
N GLU A 134 -2.86 -8.22 13.96
CA GLU A 134 -2.71 -8.44 15.41
C GLU A 134 -1.69 -7.48 16.04
N ARG A 135 -0.89 -6.78 15.22
CA ARG A 135 0.14 -5.85 15.67
C ARG A 135 0.08 -4.56 14.86
N VAL A 136 -0.67 -3.58 15.38
CA VAL A 136 -0.74 -2.24 14.80
C VAL A 136 0.60 -1.51 14.97
N SER A 137 1.47 -1.65 13.98
CA SER A 137 2.69 -0.85 13.80
C SER A 137 2.68 -0.21 12.43
N MET A 138 3.26 1.00 12.34
CA MET A 138 3.39 1.68 11.05
C MET A 138 4.20 0.80 10.08
N PRO A 139 3.67 0.50 8.88
CA PRO A 139 4.40 -0.22 7.85
C PRO A 139 5.52 0.68 7.28
N ASP A 140 6.55 0.05 6.72
CA ASP A 140 7.71 0.75 6.17
C ASP A 140 7.88 0.41 4.68
N PHE A 141 7.68 1.42 3.82
CA PHE A 141 8.07 1.42 2.40
C PHE A 141 9.35 2.24 2.24
N ASP A 142 10.24 1.70 1.42
CA ASP A 142 11.68 1.77 1.66
C ASP A 142 12.44 2.17 0.38
#